data_AF-A0A8H6SFW9-F1
#
_entry.id   AF-A0A8H6SFW9-F1
#
_cell.length_a   1.000
_cell.length_b   1.000
_cell.length_c   1.000
_cell.angle_alpha   90.00
_cell.angle_beta   90.00
_cell.angle_gamma   90.00
#
_symmetry.space_group_name_H-M   'P 1'
#
loop_
_entity.id
_entity.type
_entity.pdbx_description
1 polymer ?
#
loop_
_entity_poly.entity_id
_entity_poly.type
_entity_poly.pdbx_seq_one_letter_code
_entity_poly.pdbx_strand_id
1 'polypeptide(L)'
;MISFRVFRRLVLGTITTLSATNICLSLYIPPSLPPPEQCLHYRILDAMIFAAIVSMCRKSWGDPQTVAAEALGLVVTLPFALILVLYTLGLSVTPDFQHVFVALQWLLVISTILHTFYCFGLAFTAAITVCAFDYNVWSRDIDSAPSPFPMTLVLRFILPCIGTSDTNKTSNEATGTHYLPAGMQLSFKQSEFDRGAA
;
A
#
# COMPACT_ATOMS: atom_id res chain seq x y z
N MET A 1 -2.32 -13.08 -12.57
CA MET A 1 -2.42 -11.74 -11.96
C MET A 1 -1.54 -11.72 -10.72
N ILE A 2 -0.67 -10.73 -10.57
CA ILE A 2 0.16 -10.57 -9.37
C ILE A 2 -0.78 -10.33 -8.17
N SER A 3 -0.57 -11.02 -7.05
CA SER A 3 -1.39 -10.80 -5.85
C SER A 3 -1.09 -9.43 -5.25
N PHE A 4 -2.11 -8.77 -4.70
CA PHE A 4 -1.95 -7.45 -4.07
C PHE A 4 -0.84 -7.45 -3.00
N ARG A 5 -0.73 -8.53 -2.22
CA ARG A 5 0.32 -8.70 -1.21
C ARG A 5 1.74 -8.65 -1.82
N VAL A 6 1.97 -9.29 -2.96
CA VAL A 6 3.28 -9.27 -3.64
C VAL A 6 3.55 -7.89 -4.22
N PHE A 7 2.57 -7.28 -4.90
CA PHE A 7 2.67 -5.92 -5.41
C PHE A 7 3.05 -4.92 -4.31
N ARG A 8 2.32 -4.96 -3.18
CA ARG A 8 2.57 -4.11 -2.01
C ARG A 8 3.99 -4.27 -1.48
N ARG A 9 4.45 -5.51 -1.28
CA ARG A 9 5.81 -5.79 -0.80
C ARG A 9 6.89 -5.27 -1.75
N LEU A 10 6.67 -5.37 -3.06
CA LEU A 10 7.58 -4.83 -4.05
C LEU A 10 7.64 -3.29 -3.97
N VAL A 11 6.49 -2.62 -3.96
CA VAL A 11 6.42 -1.15 -3.87
C VAL A 11 7.05 -0.63 -2.58
N LEU A 12 6.68 -1.18 -1.42
CA LEU A 12 7.25 -0.79 -0.13
C LEU A 12 8.75 -1.11 -0.04
N GLY A 13 9.18 -2.24 -0.61
CA GLY A 13 10.59 -2.60 -0.74
C GLY A 13 11.37 -1.55 -1.54
N THR A 14 10.86 -1.15 -2.71
CA THR A 14 11.48 -0.11 -3.56
C THR A 14 11.53 1.25 -2.85
N ILE A 15 10.45 1.64 -2.17
CA ILE A 15 10.42 2.88 -1.38
C ILE A 15 11.51 2.85 -0.29
N THR A 16 11.66 1.71 0.39
CA THR A 16 12.65 1.54 1.46
C THR A 16 14.08 1.59 0.92
N THR A 17 14.37 0.92 -0.21
CA THR A 17 15.69 0.96 -0.82
C THR A 17 16.04 2.36 -1.33
N LEU A 18 15.09 3.06 -1.97
CA LEU A 18 15.28 4.46 -2.39
C LEU A 18 15.57 5.37 -1.19
N SER A 19 14.83 5.19 -0.10
CA SER A 19 15.04 5.97 1.13
C SER A 19 16.43 5.70 1.72
N ALA A 20 16.86 4.44 1.77
CA ALA A 20 18.21 4.07 2.22
C ALA A 20 19.30 4.67 1.33
N THR A 21 19.14 4.65 0.00
CA THR A 21 20.07 5.30 -0.92
C THR A 21 20.13 6.81 -0.71
N ASN A 22 18.99 7.46 -0.48
CA ASN A 22 18.93 8.89 -0.18
C ASN A 22 19.69 9.25 1.11
N ILE A 23 19.65 8.38 2.14
CA ILE A 23 20.46 8.54 3.36
C ILE A 23 21.94 8.49 3.04
N CYS A 24 22.37 7.42 2.37
CA CYS A 24 23.78 7.21 2.05
C CYS A 24 24.35 8.38 1.25
N LEU A 25 23.58 8.90 0.28
CA LEU A 25 23.94 10.08 -0.49
C LEU A 25 23.91 11.36 0.34
N SER A 26 22.89 11.56 1.18
CA SER A 26 22.80 12.72 2.07
C SER A 26 24.01 12.79 3.01
N LEU A 27 24.41 11.66 3.61
CA LEU A 27 25.58 11.55 4.50
C LEU A 27 26.92 11.73 3.78
N TYR A 28 26.95 11.62 2.45
CA TYR A 28 28.13 11.85 1.64
C TYR A 28 28.35 13.33 1.25
N ILE A 29 27.28 14.13 1.24
CA ILE A 29 27.27 15.56 0.88
C ILE A 29 27.59 16.57 2.03
N PRO A 30 27.67 16.23 3.35
CA PRO A 30 27.74 17.22 4.42
C PRO A 30 28.86 18.27 4.31
N PRO A 31 30.10 17.96 3.89
CA PRO A 31 31.15 19.00 3.89
C PRO A 31 30.88 20.16 2.91
N SER A 32 29.90 20.03 2.01
CA SER A 32 29.61 21.01 0.97
C SER A 32 28.50 22.01 1.28
N LEU A 33 27.70 21.77 2.32
CA LEU A 33 26.55 22.61 2.68
C LEU A 33 26.90 23.56 3.83
N PRO A 34 26.25 24.74 3.94
CA PRO A 34 26.41 25.59 5.11
C PRO A 34 25.72 24.98 6.36
N PRO A 35 26.22 25.25 7.59
CA PRO A 35 25.76 24.60 8.82
C PRO A 35 24.24 24.64 9.11
N PRO A 36 23.49 25.74 8.88
CA PRO A 36 22.06 25.78 9.18
C PRO A 36 21.23 24.92 8.21
N GLU A 37 21.64 24.82 6.95
CA GLU A 37 20.91 24.08 5.91
C GLU A 37 21.11 22.57 6.04
N GLN A 38 22.29 22.14 6.52
CA GLN A 38 22.58 20.75 6.84
C GLN A 38 21.58 20.20 7.87
N CYS A 39 21.38 20.92 8.99
CA CYS A 39 20.59 20.41 10.12
C CYS A 39 19.12 20.16 9.74
N LEU A 40 18.54 21.04 8.92
CA LEU A 40 17.15 20.91 8.47
C LEU A 40 16.98 19.74 7.49
N HIS A 41 17.91 19.58 6.54
CA HIS A 41 17.87 18.50 5.56
C HIS A 41 17.92 17.12 6.23
N TYR A 42 18.86 16.91 7.16
CA TYR A 42 18.99 15.63 7.88
C TYR A 42 17.76 15.31 8.72
N ARG A 43 17.20 16.28 9.47
CA ARG A 43 16.05 16.05 10.34
C ARG A 43 14.79 15.63 9.58
N ILE A 44 14.54 16.23 8.41
CA ILE A 44 13.37 15.87 7.58
C ILE A 44 13.57 14.47 6.98
N LEU A 45 14.78 14.19 6.49
CA LEU A 45 15.13 12.88 5.96
C LEU A 45 14.93 11.78 7.03
N ASP A 46 15.50 11.97 8.22
CA ASP A 46 15.41 11.05 9.36
C ASP A 46 13.95 10.78 9.76
N ALA A 47 13.11 11.81 9.79
CA ALA A 47 11.68 11.66 10.11
C ALA A 47 10.94 10.80 9.08
N MET A 48 11.23 10.98 7.78
CA MET A 48 10.63 10.18 6.71
C MET A 48 11.04 8.70 6.81
N ILE A 49 12.30 8.45 7.11
CA ILE A 49 12.86 7.09 7.25
C ILE A 49 12.28 6.41 8.47
N PHE A 50 12.22 7.12 9.59
CA PHE A 50 11.60 6.62 10.81
C PHE A 50 10.15 6.20 10.54
N ALA A 51 9.38 7.02 9.82
CA ALA A 51 8.01 6.67 9.46
C ALA A 51 7.92 5.43 8.53
N ALA A 52 8.82 5.32 7.55
CA ALA A 52 8.87 4.15 6.65
C ALA A 52 9.26 2.86 7.39
N ILE A 53 10.28 2.93 8.26
CA ILE A 53 10.72 1.81 9.10
C ILE A 53 9.62 1.42 10.06
N VAL A 54 8.98 2.37 10.75
CA VAL A 54 7.86 2.09 11.65
C VAL A 54 6.72 1.39 10.90
N SER A 55 6.37 1.84 9.70
CA SER A 55 5.36 1.16 8.86
C SER A 55 5.74 -0.30 8.55
N MET A 56 7.01 -0.58 8.24
CA MET A 56 7.48 -1.95 8.00
C MET A 56 7.59 -2.80 9.27
N CYS A 57 8.05 -2.21 10.37
CA CYS A 57 8.33 -2.91 11.62
C CYS A 57 7.07 -3.19 12.46
N ARG A 58 5.97 -2.46 12.27
CA ARG A 58 4.70 -2.71 12.98
C ARG A 58 4.24 -4.15 12.87
N LYS A 59 4.42 -4.76 11.70
CA LYS A 59 4.09 -6.17 11.49
C LYS A 59 4.94 -7.10 12.36
N SER A 60 6.22 -6.79 12.54
CA SER A 60 7.12 -7.57 13.38
C SER A 60 6.77 -7.47 14.87
N TRP A 61 6.01 -6.46 15.28
CA TRP A 61 5.52 -6.29 16.66
C TRP A 61 4.19 -7.00 16.93
N GLY A 62 3.64 -7.72 15.96
CA GLY A 62 2.39 -8.46 16.11
C GLY A 62 1.12 -7.62 15.98
N ASP A 63 1.26 -6.31 15.72
CA ASP A 63 0.11 -5.44 15.47
C ASP A 63 -0.46 -5.68 14.05
N PRO A 64 -1.79 -5.76 13.89
CA PRO A 64 -2.40 -5.83 12.58
C PRO A 64 -2.14 -4.53 11.80
N GLN A 65 -1.67 -4.66 10.57
CA GLN A 65 -1.42 -3.51 9.69
C GLN A 65 -2.71 -3.17 8.95
N THR A 66 -3.56 -2.36 9.60
CA THR A 66 -4.84 -1.99 9.02
C THR A 66 -4.66 -1.06 7.81
N VAL A 67 -5.60 -1.12 6.87
CA VAL A 67 -5.62 -0.22 5.69
C VAL A 67 -5.64 1.24 6.12
N ALA A 68 -6.41 1.58 7.17
CA ALA A 68 -6.45 2.94 7.72
C ALA A 68 -5.11 3.40 8.29
N ALA A 69 -4.43 2.53 9.04
CA ALA A 69 -3.13 2.87 9.62
C ALA A 69 -2.08 3.12 8.53
N GLU A 70 -2.08 2.31 7.48
CA GLU A 70 -1.19 2.49 6.33
C GLU A 70 -1.50 3.79 5.59
N ALA A 71 -2.77 4.03 5.25
CA ALA A 71 -3.20 5.24 4.55
C ALA A 71 -2.89 6.51 5.36
N LEU A 72 -3.17 6.50 6.67
CA LEU A 72 -2.86 7.62 7.56
C LEU A 72 -1.35 7.87 7.62
N GLY A 73 -0.53 6.80 7.71
CA GLY A 73 0.92 6.91 7.66
C GLY A 73 1.40 7.60 6.38
N LEU A 74 0.88 7.20 5.22
CA LEU A 74 1.23 7.80 3.93
C LEU A 74 0.77 9.26 3.81
N VAL A 75 -0.44 9.58 4.27
CA VAL A 75 -0.97 10.96 4.24
C VAL A 75 -0.14 11.88 5.14
N VAL A 76 0.29 11.40 6.30
CA VAL A 76 1.13 12.17 7.23
C VAL A 76 2.53 12.39 6.65
N THR A 77 3.14 11.40 5.98
CA THR A 77 4.51 11.52 5.45
C THR A 77 4.60 12.31 4.14
N LEU A 78 3.56 12.27 3.31
CA LEU A 78 3.53 12.93 1.99
C LEU A 78 3.89 14.43 2.00
N PRO A 79 3.34 15.29 2.88
CA PRO A 79 3.70 16.71 2.88
C PRO A 79 5.17 16.94 3.23
N PHE A 80 5.76 16.12 4.10
CA PHE A 80 7.20 16.23 4.43
C PHE A 80 8.08 15.84 3.25
N ALA A 81 7.70 14.79 2.51
CA ALA A 81 8.38 14.41 1.27
C ALA A 81 8.34 15.54 0.24
N LEU A 82 7.18 16.17 0.06
CA LEU A 82 7.00 17.28 -0.87
C LEU A 82 7.85 18.50 -0.47
N ILE A 83 7.82 18.89 0.82
CA ILE A 83 8.63 20.00 1.33
C ILE A 83 10.12 19.71 1.11
N LEU A 84 10.57 18.47 1.36
CA LEU A 84 11.97 18.08 1.16
C LEU A 84 12.39 18.19 -0.32
N VAL A 85 11.56 17.73 -1.25
CA VAL A 85 11.82 17.88 -2.68
C VAL A 85 11.88 19.35 -3.07
N LEU A 86 10.89 20.16 -2.68
CA LEU A 86 10.87 21.58 -3.01
C LEU A 86 12.06 22.34 -2.41
N TYR A 87 12.40 22.03 -1.16
CA TYR A 87 13.56 22.60 -0.48
C TYR A 87 14.85 22.25 -1.20
N THR A 88 15.07 20.97 -1.51
CA THR A 88 16.30 20.52 -2.20
C THR A 88 16.43 21.07 -3.61
N LEU A 89 15.33 21.30 -4.33
CA LEU A 89 15.36 21.95 -5.65
C LEU A 89 15.79 23.42 -5.58
N GLY A 90 15.56 24.09 -4.44
CA GLY A 90 15.96 25.48 -4.23
C GLY A 90 17.40 25.67 -3.75
N LEU A 91 18.10 24.59 -3.38
CA LEU A 91 19.46 24.65 -2.88
C LEU A 91 20.50 24.60 -4.01
N SER A 92 21.61 25.29 -3.79
CA SER A 92 22.81 25.22 -4.62
C SER A 92 23.97 24.67 -3.81
N VAL A 93 24.70 23.70 -4.36
CA VAL A 93 25.93 23.16 -3.76
C VAL A 93 27.16 23.63 -4.54
N THR A 94 28.34 23.42 -3.96
CA THR A 94 29.61 23.68 -4.65
C THR A 94 29.74 22.81 -5.91
N PRO A 95 30.49 23.27 -6.94
CA PRO A 95 30.59 22.58 -8.23
C PRO A 95 31.06 21.13 -8.11
N ASP A 96 31.95 20.86 -7.16
CA ASP A 96 32.55 19.55 -6.92
C ASP A 96 31.50 18.47 -6.57
N PHE A 97 30.38 18.86 -5.96
CA PHE A 97 29.31 17.94 -5.54
C PHE A 97 28.02 18.07 -6.34
N GLN A 98 27.99 18.95 -7.35
CA GLN A 98 26.78 19.27 -8.11
C GLN A 98 26.12 18.03 -8.75
N HIS A 99 26.92 17.14 -9.33
CA HIS A 99 26.41 15.93 -9.99
C HIS A 99 25.77 14.95 -8.98
N VAL A 100 26.37 14.75 -7.80
CA VAL A 100 25.82 13.91 -6.73
C VAL A 100 24.54 14.52 -6.18
N PHE A 101 24.52 15.84 -6.00
CA PHE A 101 23.36 16.55 -5.50
C PHE A 101 22.18 16.50 -6.47
N VAL A 102 22.42 16.65 -7.78
CA VAL A 102 21.39 16.47 -8.81
C VAL A 102 20.84 15.05 -8.80
N ALA A 103 21.70 14.04 -8.65
CA ALA A 103 21.24 12.65 -8.51
C ALA A 103 20.35 12.45 -7.27
N LEU A 104 20.72 13.04 -6.13
CA LEU A 104 19.91 13.03 -4.91
C LEU A 104 18.54 13.71 -5.13
N GLN A 105 18.51 14.88 -5.78
CA GLN A 105 17.25 15.56 -6.10
C GLN A 105 16.32 14.67 -6.94
N TRP A 106 16.84 14.03 -8.00
CA TRP A 106 16.05 13.11 -8.82
C TRP A 106 15.55 11.90 -8.04
N LEU A 107 16.37 11.31 -7.18
CA LEU A 107 15.95 10.19 -6.34
C LEU A 107 14.86 10.59 -5.34
N LEU A 108 14.95 11.79 -4.75
CA LEU A 108 13.90 12.34 -3.87
C LEU A 108 12.60 12.59 -4.63
N VAL A 109 12.67 13.14 -5.85
CA VAL A 109 11.50 13.34 -6.73
C VAL A 109 10.85 12.00 -7.06
N ILE A 110 11.61 11.01 -7.52
CA ILE A 110 11.11 9.68 -7.86
C ILE A 110 10.48 9.00 -6.65
N SER A 111 11.14 9.06 -5.49
CA SER A 111 10.61 8.50 -4.23
C SER A 111 9.29 9.14 -3.82
N THR A 112 9.18 10.47 -3.95
CA THR A 112 7.96 11.23 -3.62
C THR A 112 6.82 10.91 -4.58
N ILE A 113 7.12 10.79 -5.89
CA ILE A 113 6.14 10.37 -6.90
C ILE A 113 5.62 8.96 -6.58
N LEU A 114 6.52 8.01 -6.27
CA LEU A 114 6.16 6.64 -5.93
C LEU A 114 5.29 6.57 -4.66
N HIS A 115 5.64 7.33 -3.63
CA HIS A 115 4.82 7.49 -2.42
C HIS A 115 3.43 8.04 -2.74
N THR A 116 3.35 9.08 -3.57
CA THR A 116 2.09 9.70 -3.98
C THR A 116 1.20 8.70 -4.71
N PHE A 117 1.77 7.96 -5.68
CA PHE A 117 1.03 6.93 -6.40
C PHE A 117 0.55 5.81 -5.50
N TYR A 118 1.38 5.35 -4.55
CA TYR A 118 0.99 4.31 -3.61
C TYR A 118 -0.13 4.80 -2.66
N CYS A 119 0.01 6.01 -2.12
CA CYS A 119 -1.00 6.65 -1.26
C CYS A 119 -2.34 6.80 -1.99
N PHE A 120 -2.32 7.40 -3.18
CA PHE A 120 -3.53 7.60 -3.98
C PHE A 120 -4.14 6.27 -4.41
N GLY A 121 -3.31 5.33 -4.87
CA GLY A 121 -3.75 3.99 -5.26
C GLY A 121 -4.45 3.26 -4.13
N LEU A 122 -3.86 3.27 -2.92
CA LEU A 122 -4.45 2.62 -1.73
C LEU A 122 -5.77 3.29 -1.31
N ALA A 123 -5.81 4.62 -1.26
CA ALA A 123 -7.01 5.36 -0.91
C ALA A 123 -8.14 5.14 -1.93
N PHE A 124 -7.80 5.13 -3.22
CA PHE A 124 -8.74 4.90 -4.32
C PHE A 124 -9.29 3.48 -4.31
N THR A 125 -8.44 2.46 -4.15
CA THR A 125 -8.91 1.06 -4.06
C THR A 125 -9.74 0.83 -2.80
N ALA A 126 -9.37 1.42 -1.66
CA ALA A 126 -10.16 1.38 -0.43
C ALA A 126 -11.54 2.03 -0.62
N ALA A 127 -11.60 3.21 -1.23
CA ALA A 127 -12.86 3.88 -1.51
C ALA A 127 -13.79 3.04 -2.42
N ILE A 128 -13.25 2.45 -3.49
CA ILE A 128 -14.03 1.54 -4.35
C ILE A 128 -14.54 0.33 -3.55
N THR A 129 -13.67 -0.30 -2.75
CA THR A 129 -14.05 -1.47 -1.94
C THR A 129 -15.15 -1.13 -0.94
N VAL A 130 -15.08 0.03 -0.26
CA VAL A 130 -16.13 0.52 0.65
C VAL A 130 -17.45 0.65 -0.08
N CYS A 131 -17.45 1.29 -1.25
CA CYS A 131 -18.68 1.53 -2.02
C CYS A 131 -19.27 0.25 -2.62
N ALA A 132 -18.42 -0.74 -2.94
CA ALA A 132 -18.84 -1.89 -3.71
C ALA A 132 -19.28 -3.09 -2.84
N PHE A 133 -18.53 -3.45 -1.78
CA PHE A 133 -18.80 -4.71 -1.07
C PHE A 133 -18.29 -4.81 0.38
N ASP A 134 -17.44 -3.92 0.89
CA ASP A 134 -16.90 -4.03 2.26
C ASP A 134 -16.71 -2.67 2.95
N TYR A 135 -17.72 -2.26 3.72
CA TYR A 135 -17.71 -1.00 4.48
C TYR A 135 -16.59 -0.95 5.54
N ASN A 136 -16.18 -2.09 6.08
CA ASN A 136 -15.21 -2.18 7.17
C ASN A 136 -13.75 -2.34 6.67
N VAL A 137 -13.50 -2.21 5.37
CA VAL A 137 -12.17 -2.43 4.75
C VAL A 137 -11.04 -1.63 5.42
N TRP A 138 -11.34 -0.43 5.92
CA TRP A 138 -10.38 0.42 6.63
C TRP A 138 -9.78 -0.22 7.88
N SER A 139 -10.58 -1.02 8.58
CA SER A 139 -10.18 -1.73 9.81
C SER A 139 -9.52 -3.08 9.53
N ARG A 140 -9.64 -3.60 8.31
CA ARG A 140 -9.08 -4.89 7.94
C ARG A 140 -7.56 -4.83 7.84
N ASP A 141 -6.92 -5.91 8.26
CA ASP A 141 -5.50 -6.12 8.01
C ASP A 141 -5.26 -6.22 6.50
N ILE A 142 -4.38 -5.37 5.99
CA ILE A 142 -4.02 -5.25 4.58
C ILE A 142 -3.38 -6.54 4.04
N ASP A 143 -2.75 -7.32 4.92
CA ASP A 143 -2.10 -8.57 4.60
C ASP A 143 -2.99 -9.79 4.90
N SER A 144 -4.23 -9.61 5.34
CA SER A 144 -5.14 -10.72 5.63
C SER A 144 -5.44 -11.58 4.39
N ALA A 145 -5.73 -12.87 4.62
CA ALA A 145 -6.26 -13.77 3.60
C ALA A 145 -7.73 -14.08 3.96
N PRO A 146 -8.71 -13.81 3.07
CA PRO A 146 -8.58 -13.25 1.71
C PRO A 146 -8.18 -11.76 1.69
N SER A 147 -7.51 -11.33 0.63
CA SER A 147 -7.05 -9.94 0.48
C SER A 147 -8.24 -8.97 0.46
N PRO A 148 -8.13 -7.80 1.14
CA PRO A 148 -9.18 -6.78 1.13
C PRO A 148 -9.38 -6.13 -0.26
N PHE A 149 -8.44 -6.32 -1.18
CA PHE A 149 -8.48 -5.75 -2.53
C PHE A 149 -8.45 -6.86 -3.59
N PRO A 150 -9.59 -7.51 -3.87
CA PRO A 150 -9.69 -8.42 -5.01
C PRO A 150 -9.55 -7.60 -6.31
N MET A 151 -8.33 -7.57 -6.87
CA MET A 151 -7.99 -6.79 -8.06
C MET A 151 -8.95 -7.03 -9.23
N THR A 152 -9.48 -8.25 -9.36
CA THR A 152 -10.47 -8.60 -10.38
C THR A 152 -11.78 -7.81 -10.23
N LEU A 153 -12.26 -7.59 -9.01
CA LEU A 153 -13.48 -6.79 -8.76
C LEU A 153 -13.21 -5.30 -8.95
N VAL A 154 -12.07 -4.82 -8.47
CA VAL A 154 -11.66 -3.42 -8.66
C VAL A 154 -11.55 -3.09 -10.16
N LEU A 155 -10.91 -3.96 -10.94
CA LEU A 155 -10.78 -3.77 -12.38
C LEU A 155 -12.12 -3.85 -13.11
N ARG A 156 -13.03 -4.76 -12.71
CA ARG A 156 -14.38 -4.81 -13.27
C ARG A 156 -15.19 -3.54 -13.02
N PHE A 157 -15.00 -2.90 -11.87
CA PHE A 157 -15.70 -1.66 -11.55
C PHE A 157 -15.18 -0.47 -12.36
N ILE A 158 -13.87 -0.41 -12.59
CA ILE A 158 -13.23 0.68 -13.37
C ILE A 158 -13.45 0.49 -14.87
N LEU A 159 -13.40 -0.75 -15.36
CA LEU A 159 -13.52 -1.11 -16.77
C LEU A 159 -14.68 -2.11 -16.95
N PRO A 160 -15.94 -1.65 -16.91
CA PRO A 160 -17.10 -2.53 -17.05
C PRO A 160 -17.10 -3.31 -18.38
N CYS A 161 -16.43 -2.79 -19.41
CA CYS A 161 -16.38 -3.40 -20.75
C CYS A 161 -15.39 -4.57 -20.91
N ILE A 162 -14.53 -4.86 -19.92
CA ILE A 162 -13.51 -5.93 -20.02
C ILE A 162 -14.05 -7.30 -19.53
N GLY A 163 -15.30 -7.37 -19.07
CA GLY A 163 -15.80 -8.46 -18.25
C GLY A 163 -16.80 -9.46 -18.86
N THR A 164 -17.19 -9.35 -20.13
CA THR A 164 -18.20 -10.24 -20.75
C THR A 164 -17.60 -11.10 -21.86
N SER A 165 -16.62 -11.93 -21.52
CA SER A 165 -16.41 -13.19 -22.25
C SER A 165 -16.87 -14.29 -21.31
N ASP A 166 -18.19 -14.39 -21.14
CA ASP A 166 -18.77 -15.64 -20.68
C ASP A 166 -18.47 -16.67 -21.76
N THR A 167 -17.45 -17.48 -21.47
CA THR A 167 -17.22 -18.74 -22.16
C THR A 167 -18.54 -19.49 -22.09
N ASN A 168 -19.27 -19.50 -23.21
CA ASN A 168 -20.30 -20.47 -23.52
C ASN A 168 -19.70 -21.86 -23.26
N LYS A 169 -19.81 -22.35 -22.03
CA LYS A 169 -19.78 -23.77 -21.76
C LYS A 169 -21.10 -24.27 -22.26
N THR A 170 -21.12 -24.54 -23.56
CA THR A 170 -22.08 -25.41 -24.21
C THR A 170 -22.23 -26.63 -23.32
N SER A 171 -23.40 -26.70 -22.69
CA SER A 171 -23.98 -27.87 -22.11
C SER A 171 -23.96 -28.99 -23.14
N ASN A 172 -22.90 -29.80 -23.16
CA ASN A 172 -23.04 -31.17 -23.61
C ASN A 172 -23.49 -31.97 -22.40
N GLU A 173 -24.79 -32.26 -22.43
CA GLU A 173 -25.47 -33.24 -21.61
C GLU A 173 -24.60 -34.49 -21.41
N ALA A 174 -24.21 -34.73 -20.15
CA ALA A 174 -23.95 -36.07 -19.70
C ALA A 174 -25.31 -36.70 -19.37
N THR A 175 -25.82 -37.51 -20.30
CA THR A 175 -26.84 -38.51 -20.00
C THR A 175 -26.26 -39.46 -18.95
N GLY A 176 -26.64 -39.25 -17.70
CA GLY A 176 -26.13 -40.01 -16.56
C GLY A 176 -27.10 -39.92 -15.40
N THR A 177 -28.32 -40.41 -15.60
CA THR A 177 -29.28 -40.68 -14.54
C THR A 177 -28.69 -41.64 -13.52
N HIS A 178 -28.25 -41.12 -12.37
CA HIS A 178 -28.08 -41.91 -11.15
C HIS A 178 -29.01 -41.35 -10.07
N TYR A 179 -30.12 -42.04 -9.88
CA TYR A 179 -30.98 -41.95 -8.71
C TYR A 179 -30.18 -42.32 -7.46
N LEU A 180 -30.38 -41.58 -6.35
CA LEU A 180 -30.30 -42.03 -4.95
C LEU A 180 -30.73 -40.87 -4.00
N PRO A 181 -31.19 -41.14 -2.78
CA PRO A 181 -32.61 -41.10 -2.45
C PRO A 181 -32.98 -39.92 -1.52
N ALA A 182 -34.28 -39.64 -1.49
CA ALA A 182 -34.92 -38.73 -0.54
C ALA A 182 -34.71 -39.20 0.90
N GLY A 183 -34.12 -38.35 1.74
CA GLY A 183 -34.09 -38.56 3.18
C GLY A 183 -32.82 -38.12 3.88
N MET A 184 -32.52 -36.82 3.89
CA MET A 184 -31.69 -36.25 4.95
C MET A 184 -32.11 -34.81 5.21
N GLN A 185 -33.08 -34.65 6.11
CA GLN A 185 -33.38 -33.35 6.71
C GLN A 185 -32.25 -33.00 7.68
N LEU A 186 -31.50 -31.94 7.36
CA LEU A 186 -30.59 -31.30 8.31
C LEU A 186 -31.40 -30.35 9.20
N SER A 187 -31.74 -30.85 10.38
CA SER A 187 -32.30 -30.10 11.49
C SER A 187 -31.28 -29.07 11.98
N PHE A 188 -31.49 -27.79 11.66
CA PHE A 188 -30.72 -26.69 12.22
C PHE A 188 -31.22 -26.43 13.64
N LYS A 189 -30.42 -26.85 14.61
CA LYS A 189 -30.66 -26.63 16.04
C LYS A 189 -30.33 -25.18 16.40
N GLN A 190 -31.36 -24.37 16.48
CA GLN A 190 -31.33 -22.98 16.92
C GLN A 190 -31.27 -22.95 18.46
N SER A 191 -30.09 -23.12 19.03
CA SER A 191 -29.90 -22.98 20.48
C SER A 191 -28.48 -22.50 20.79
N GLU A 192 -28.28 -21.18 20.85
CA GLU A 192 -27.27 -20.51 21.70
C GLU A 192 -27.27 -18.96 21.55
N PHE A 193 -28.43 -18.33 21.35
CA PHE A 193 -28.55 -16.86 21.33
C PHE A 193 -29.20 -16.28 22.59
N ASP A 194 -29.09 -16.95 23.73
CA ASP A 194 -29.51 -16.39 25.02
C ASP A 194 -28.52 -16.79 26.12
N ARG A 195 -27.45 -16.00 26.25
CA ARG A 195 -26.67 -15.86 27.50
C ARG A 195 -25.69 -14.70 27.35
N GLY A 196 -26.00 -13.55 27.94
CA GLY A 196 -25.00 -12.50 28.12
C GLY A 196 -25.49 -11.06 28.19
N ALA A 197 -26.69 -10.81 28.71
CA ALA A 197 -27.05 -9.49 29.23
C ALA A 197 -27.30 -9.63 30.73
N ALA A 198 -26.26 -9.34 31.52
CA ALA A 198 -26.31 -9.00 32.94
C ALA A 198 -25.07 -8.17 33.27
#